data_AF-A0A933FG79-F1
#
_entry.id   AF-A0A933FG79-F1
#
_cell.length_a   1.000
_cell.length_b   1.000
_cell.length_c   1.000
_cell.angle_alpha   90.00
_cell.angle_beta   90.00
_cell.angle_gamma   90.00
#
_symmetry.space_group_name_H-M   'P 1'
#
loop_
_entity.id
_entity.type
_entity.pdbx_description
1 polymer ?
#
loop_
_entity_poly.entity_id
_entity_poly.type
_entity_poly.pdbx_seq_one_letter_code
_entity_poly.pdbx_strand_id
1 'polypeptide(L)'
;MRPARALAVMALLACAPAWARADPLGSGIERFFKGDLDGAVNDWVASHESGNRTGRELARLGLKILAKDTLQSGDALAARVYIAHGLELSPADTELEALFASAEADSPFQRGSQTRSLDSSAQRESLIRRVLELDLERRAKPVEGKPPRQPMVGELFGKRDKLDVDELLASLASAESAAAARAKVSAAWHKKRARFRYEQGLSAYYAGDYGSAADHFRQALRLDPALKAAKIGLASCEALGGKRASGTSAPTVP
;
A
#
# COMPACT_ATOMS: atom_id res chain seq x y z
N MET A 1 -13.40 5.13 21.29
CA MET A 1 -12.09 5.01 21.96
C MET A 1 -11.46 3.65 21.63
N ARG A 2 -10.41 3.60 20.79
CA ARG A 2 -9.53 2.42 20.65
C ARG A 2 -8.08 2.85 20.31
N PRO A 3 -7.26 3.24 21.31
CA PRO A 3 -5.80 3.39 21.14
C PRO A 3 -5.03 2.04 21.13
N ALA A 4 -5.74 0.90 21.19
CA ALA A 4 -5.12 -0.42 21.37
C ALA A 4 -4.31 -0.94 20.15
N ARG A 5 -4.51 -0.38 18.95
CA ARG A 5 -3.78 -0.85 17.75
C ARG A 5 -2.33 -0.34 17.68
N ALA A 6 -2.05 0.86 18.17
CA ALA A 6 -0.70 1.42 18.12
C ALA A 6 0.26 0.74 19.13
N LEU A 7 -0.24 0.41 20.32
CA LEU A 7 0.56 -0.22 21.38
C LEU A 7 0.82 -1.72 21.15
N ALA A 8 -0.11 -2.44 20.49
CA ALA A 8 0.05 -3.86 20.21
C ALA A 8 1.12 -4.17 19.14
N VAL A 9 1.38 -3.23 18.22
CA VAL A 9 2.41 -3.37 17.18
C VAL A 9 3.82 -3.22 17.77
N MET A 10 4.00 -2.34 18.76
CA MET A 10 5.29 -2.13 19.42
C MET A 10 5.68 -3.29 20.36
N ALA A 11 4.71 -3.97 20.98
CA ALA A 11 4.98 -5.05 21.94
C ALA A 11 5.37 -6.40 21.29
N LEU A 12 5.13 -6.61 20.00
CA LEU A 12 5.39 -7.88 19.30
C LEU A 12 6.85 -8.04 18.80
N LEU A 13 7.70 -7.01 18.94
CA LEU A 13 9.07 -7.01 18.41
C LEU A 13 10.14 -7.59 19.37
N ALA A 14 9.79 -7.93 20.61
CA ALA A 14 10.79 -8.23 21.65
C ALA A 14 11.23 -9.71 21.81
N CYS A 15 10.60 -10.70 21.15
CA CYS A 15 10.83 -12.13 21.53
C CYS A 15 11.21 -13.13 20.42
N ALA A 16 11.52 -12.72 19.18
CA ALA A 16 11.98 -13.67 18.15
C ALA A 16 13.52 -13.83 18.14
N PRO A 17 14.08 -15.06 18.11
CA PRO A 17 15.53 -15.30 18.11
C PRO A 17 16.23 -14.69 16.89
N ALA A 18 17.39 -14.06 17.11
CA ALA A 18 18.10 -13.22 16.14
C ALA A 18 18.58 -13.93 14.87
N TRP A 19 18.76 -15.27 14.89
CA TRP A 19 19.29 -16.04 13.78
C TRP A 19 18.22 -16.64 12.85
N ALA A 20 16.94 -16.57 13.22
CA ALA A 20 15.82 -17.02 12.37
C ALA A 20 15.16 -15.88 11.58
N ARG A 21 15.71 -14.67 11.67
CA ARG A 21 15.14 -13.48 11.03
C ARG A 21 15.48 -13.49 9.55
N ALA A 22 14.50 -13.83 8.73
CA ALA A 22 14.50 -13.60 7.29
C ALA A 22 15.09 -12.22 7.00
N ASP A 23 15.92 -12.11 5.95
CA ASP A 23 16.47 -10.84 5.42
C ASP A 23 15.35 -9.77 5.41
N PRO A 24 15.35 -8.82 6.37
CA PRO A 24 14.20 -7.92 6.55
C PRO A 24 14.03 -7.02 5.33
N LEU A 25 15.12 -6.64 4.68
CA LEU A 25 15.06 -5.91 3.42
C LEU A 25 14.30 -6.71 2.36
N GLY A 26 14.61 -7.99 2.24
CA GLY A 26 13.96 -8.89 1.31
C GLY A 26 12.48 -9.15 1.61
N SER A 27 12.15 -9.42 2.88
CA SER A 27 10.77 -9.59 3.33
C SER A 27 9.94 -8.33 3.04
N GLY A 28 10.51 -7.15 3.29
CA GLY A 28 9.84 -5.88 3.02
C GLY A 28 9.56 -5.67 1.53
N ILE A 29 10.51 -6.00 0.66
CA ILE A 29 10.31 -5.98 -0.80
C ILE A 29 9.14 -6.90 -1.23
N GLU A 30 9.09 -8.12 -0.69
CA GLU A 30 8.01 -9.06 -1.01
C GLU A 30 6.64 -8.56 -0.55
N ARG A 31 6.54 -8.05 0.68
CA ARG A 31 5.30 -7.47 1.21
C ARG A 31 4.84 -6.26 0.40
N PHE A 32 5.77 -5.41 -0.01
CA PHE A 32 5.47 -4.26 -0.88
C PHE A 32 4.79 -4.70 -2.18
N PHE A 33 5.32 -5.73 -2.86
CA PHE A 33 4.71 -6.26 -4.08
C PHE A 33 3.36 -6.97 -3.87
N LYS A 34 3.10 -7.45 -2.64
CA LYS A 34 1.80 -7.97 -2.21
C LYS A 34 0.80 -6.85 -1.85
N GLY A 35 1.23 -5.59 -1.83
CA GLY A 35 0.40 -4.44 -1.48
C GLY A 35 0.31 -4.18 0.02
N ASP A 36 1.10 -4.89 0.84
CA ASP A 36 1.22 -4.69 2.29
C ASP A 36 2.32 -3.65 2.56
N LEU A 37 2.01 -2.37 2.34
CA LEU A 37 2.98 -1.28 2.53
C LEU A 37 3.37 -1.11 4.00
N ASP A 38 2.43 -1.25 4.94
CA ASP A 38 2.70 -1.16 6.38
C ASP A 38 3.69 -2.26 6.81
N GLY A 39 3.43 -3.51 6.43
CA GLY A 39 4.34 -4.60 6.72
C GLY A 39 5.70 -4.43 6.02
N ALA A 40 5.73 -3.90 4.79
CA ALA A 40 6.97 -3.60 4.09
C ALA A 40 7.82 -2.56 4.81
N VAL A 41 7.21 -1.47 5.29
CA VAL A 41 7.89 -0.42 6.04
C VAL A 41 8.45 -0.95 7.35
N ASN A 42 7.69 -1.76 8.09
CA ASN A 42 8.17 -2.38 9.32
C ASN A 42 9.42 -3.24 9.08
N ASP A 43 9.39 -4.06 8.03
CA ASP A 43 10.52 -4.90 7.65
C ASP A 43 11.75 -4.07 7.22
N TRP A 44 11.55 -2.93 6.54
CA TRP A 44 12.64 -2.01 6.18
C TRP A 44 13.21 -1.23 7.38
N VAL A 45 12.37 -0.85 8.35
CA VAL A 45 12.83 -0.27 9.63
C VAL A 45 13.68 -1.29 10.39
N ALA A 46 13.23 -2.54 10.50
CA ALA A 46 14.02 -3.62 11.11
C ALA A 46 15.33 -3.85 10.34
N SER A 47 15.34 -3.71 9.00
CA SER A 47 16.56 -3.74 8.21
C SER A 47 17.49 -2.56 8.51
N HIS A 48 16.95 -1.38 8.81
CA HIS A 48 17.77 -0.23 9.17
C HIS A 48 18.47 -0.45 10.52
N GLU A 49 17.77 -0.99 11.52
CA GLU A 49 18.32 -1.29 12.84
C GLU A 49 19.52 -2.24 12.79
N SER A 50 19.63 -3.07 11.75
CA SER A 50 20.80 -3.91 11.49
C SER A 50 21.95 -3.20 10.73
N GLY A 51 21.85 -1.88 10.54
CA GLY A 51 22.87 -1.05 9.89
C GLY A 51 22.72 -0.94 8.36
N ASN A 52 21.65 -1.48 7.77
CA ASN A 52 21.46 -1.43 6.32
C ASN A 52 20.99 -0.04 5.86
N ARG A 53 21.86 0.70 5.17
CA ARG A 53 21.55 2.03 4.60
C ARG A 53 20.37 2.00 3.64
N THR A 54 20.25 0.94 2.84
CA THR A 54 19.15 0.77 1.89
C THR A 54 17.82 0.57 2.60
N GLY A 55 17.80 -0.24 3.68
CA GLY A 55 16.63 -0.40 4.54
C GLY A 55 16.14 0.95 5.08
N ARG A 56 17.07 1.80 5.54
CA ARG A 56 16.77 3.16 6.02
C ARG A 56 16.11 4.03 4.94
N GLU A 57 16.65 4.02 3.73
CA GLU A 57 16.12 4.81 2.61
C GLU A 57 14.68 4.38 2.24
N LEU A 58 14.46 3.07 2.10
CA LEU A 58 13.13 2.51 1.79
C LEU A 58 12.12 2.78 2.91
N ALA A 59 12.53 2.58 4.17
CA ALA A 59 11.70 2.87 5.33
C ALA A 59 11.26 4.34 5.33
N ARG A 60 12.20 5.28 5.11
CA ARG A 60 11.91 6.72 5.03
C ARG A 60 10.90 7.03 3.92
N LEU A 61 11.10 6.49 2.72
CA LEU A 61 10.17 6.71 1.59
C LEU A 61 8.77 6.11 1.87
N GLY A 62 8.72 4.91 2.44
CA GLY A 62 7.46 4.27 2.79
C GLY A 62 6.70 5.00 3.90
N LEU A 63 7.39 5.47 4.94
CA LEU A 63 6.79 6.29 6.02
C LEU A 63 6.21 7.60 5.50
N LYS A 64 6.86 8.27 4.54
CA LYS A 64 6.31 9.45 3.87
C LYS A 64 5.00 9.16 3.14
N ILE A 65 4.94 8.04 2.43
CA ILE A 65 3.73 7.64 1.69
C ILE A 65 2.59 7.33 2.68
N LEU A 66 2.88 6.56 3.73
CA LEU A 66 1.91 6.23 4.78
C LEU A 66 1.41 7.49 5.50
N ALA A 67 2.29 8.42 5.86
CA ALA A 67 1.92 9.69 6.46
C ALA A 67 0.95 10.50 5.58
N LYS A 68 1.28 10.68 4.29
CA LYS A 68 0.43 11.42 3.34
C LYS A 68 -0.93 10.76 3.14
N ASP A 69 -0.95 9.44 2.92
CA ASP A 69 -2.20 8.69 2.76
C ASP A 69 -3.10 8.78 3.99
N THR A 70 -2.48 8.76 5.17
CA THR A 70 -3.18 8.79 6.47
C THR A 70 -3.70 10.21 6.78
N LEU A 71 -2.96 11.26 6.39
CA LEU A 71 -3.47 12.63 6.42
C LEU A 71 -4.65 12.82 5.46
N GLN A 72 -4.56 12.26 4.25
CA GLN A 72 -5.65 12.31 3.27
C GLN A 72 -6.91 11.58 3.73
N SER A 73 -6.77 10.49 4.50
CA SER A 73 -7.91 9.79 5.12
C SER A 73 -8.48 10.52 6.33
N GLY A 74 -7.77 11.54 6.83
CA GLY A 74 -8.18 12.40 7.93
C GLY A 74 -7.74 11.93 9.32
N ASP A 75 -6.92 10.88 9.41
CA ASP A 75 -6.38 10.37 10.67
C ASP A 75 -5.05 11.05 11.01
N ALA A 76 -5.12 12.30 11.50
CA ALA A 76 -3.94 13.08 11.84
C ALA A 76 -3.06 12.41 12.91
N LEU A 77 -3.66 11.66 13.85
CA LEU A 77 -2.92 11.00 14.92
C LEU A 77 -2.02 9.88 14.38
N ALA A 78 -2.57 9.00 13.55
CA ALA A 78 -1.79 7.93 12.94
C ALA A 78 -0.72 8.51 11.99
N ALA A 79 -1.02 9.59 11.26
CA ALA A 79 -0.03 10.27 10.44
C ALA A 79 1.16 10.80 11.26
N ARG A 80 0.92 11.42 12.42
CA ARG A 80 1.99 11.91 13.31
C ARG A 80 2.93 10.80 13.74
N VAL A 81 2.43 9.59 13.97
CA VAL A 81 3.28 8.41 14.31
C VAL A 81 4.22 8.08 13.16
N TYR A 82 3.71 7.99 11.92
CA TYR A 82 4.55 7.72 10.75
C TYR A 82 5.58 8.84 10.50
N ILE A 83 5.18 10.10 10.72
CA ILE A 83 6.05 11.26 10.56
C ILE A 83 7.18 11.25 11.60
N ALA A 84 6.85 11.00 12.87
CA ALA A 84 7.83 10.94 13.95
C ALA A 84 8.90 9.87 13.67
N HIS A 85 8.50 8.65 13.29
CA HIS A 85 9.46 7.62 12.88
C HIS A 85 10.27 8.02 11.65
N GLY A 86 9.66 8.71 10.68
CA GLY A 86 10.38 9.22 9.52
C GLY A 86 11.48 10.21 9.91
N LEU A 87 11.20 11.11 10.88
CA LEU A 87 12.14 12.10 11.39
C LEU A 87 13.25 11.47 12.24
N GLU A 88 12.95 10.43 13.01
CA GLU A 88 13.99 9.63 13.70
C GLU A 88 14.98 9.03 12.69
N LEU A 89 14.46 8.50 11.56
CA LEU A 89 15.29 7.98 10.48
C LEU A 89 16.01 9.08 9.70
N SER A 90 15.48 10.29 9.63
CA SER A 90 16.07 11.38 8.84
C SER A 90 15.70 12.74 9.44
N PRO A 91 16.43 13.22 10.47
CA PRO A 91 16.06 14.43 11.20
C PRO A 91 16.04 15.70 10.35
N ALA A 92 16.80 15.74 9.24
CA ALA A 92 16.88 16.88 8.34
C ALA A 92 15.87 16.80 7.17
N ASP A 93 14.86 15.93 7.25
CA ASP A 93 13.88 15.75 6.18
C ASP A 93 12.78 16.81 6.24
N THR A 94 13.01 17.92 5.54
CA THR A 94 12.11 19.07 5.48
C THR A 94 10.69 18.74 5.01
N GLU A 95 10.51 17.68 4.23
CA GLU A 95 9.18 17.23 3.81
C GLU A 95 8.41 16.60 4.97
N LEU A 96 9.08 15.81 5.82
CA LEU A 96 8.45 15.22 7.00
C LEU A 96 8.12 16.30 8.05
N GLU A 97 8.98 17.31 8.21
CA GLU A 97 8.68 18.47 9.04
C GLU A 97 7.44 19.22 8.54
N ALA A 98 7.34 19.44 7.22
CA ALA A 98 6.16 20.08 6.63
C ALA A 98 4.88 19.24 6.81
N LEU A 99 4.98 17.91 6.71
CA LEU A 99 3.87 17.00 7.01
C LEU A 99 3.49 17.05 8.50
N PHE A 100 4.46 17.17 9.40
CA PHE A 100 4.21 17.29 10.84
C PHE A 100 3.42 18.57 11.15
N ALA A 101 3.88 19.72 10.64
CA ALA A 101 3.16 20.99 10.77
C ALA A 101 1.74 20.90 10.20
N SER A 102 1.56 20.21 9.07
CA SER A 102 0.23 19.96 8.47
C SER A 102 -0.65 19.07 9.36
N ALA A 103 -0.05 18.11 10.07
CA ALA A 103 -0.77 17.22 10.99
C ALA A 103 -1.13 17.91 12.32
N GLU A 104 -0.37 18.93 12.74
CA GLU A 104 -0.63 19.74 13.94
C GLU A 104 -1.67 20.83 13.74
N ALA A 105 -1.86 21.29 12.51
CA ALA A 105 -2.94 22.21 12.18
C ALA A 105 -4.30 21.51 12.38
N ASP A 106 -4.84 21.57 13.61
CA ASP A 106 -6.10 20.98 14.08
C ASP A 106 -7.36 21.48 13.36
N SER A 107 -7.23 22.18 12.23
CA SER A 107 -8.34 22.78 11.52
C SER A 107 -8.91 21.86 10.44
N PRO A 108 -10.11 21.27 10.64
CA PRO A 108 -10.82 20.55 9.59
C PRO A 108 -11.16 21.44 8.37
N PHE A 109 -11.16 22.77 8.52
CA PHE A 109 -11.62 23.72 7.51
C PHE A 109 -10.60 24.09 6.42
N GLN A 110 -9.30 23.81 6.58
CA GLN A 110 -8.28 24.13 5.56
C GLN A 110 -7.94 22.96 4.60
N ARG A 111 -8.51 21.78 4.82
CA ARG A 111 -8.15 20.57 4.04
C ARG A 111 -8.54 20.64 2.56
N GLY A 112 -9.53 21.44 2.18
CA GLY A 112 -10.04 21.49 0.80
C GLY A 112 -9.02 21.96 -0.24
N SER A 113 -8.15 22.92 0.10
CA SER A 113 -7.14 23.46 -0.83
C SER A 113 -5.77 22.79 -0.68
N GLN A 114 -5.40 22.33 0.52
CA GLN A 114 -4.11 21.68 0.78
C GLN A 114 -4.03 20.21 0.34
N THR A 115 -5.15 19.52 0.13
CA THR A 115 -5.14 18.10 -0.26
C THR A 115 -4.44 17.82 -1.60
N ARG A 116 -4.34 18.80 -2.50
CA ARG A 116 -3.55 18.66 -3.74
C ARG A 116 -2.03 18.61 -3.49
N SER A 117 -1.51 19.18 -2.41
CA SER A 117 -0.07 19.12 -2.08
C SER A 117 0.33 17.81 -1.39
N LEU A 118 -0.65 17.03 -0.93
CA LEU A 118 -0.43 15.72 -0.31
C LEU A 118 -0.35 14.58 -1.32
N ASP A 119 -0.25 14.87 -2.61
CA ASP A 119 -0.09 13.82 -3.62
C ASP A 119 1.17 12.98 -3.31
N SER A 120 0.96 11.69 -3.07
CA SER A 120 2.00 10.70 -2.79
C SER A 120 2.48 10.00 -4.06
N SER A 121 1.96 10.36 -5.24
CA SER A 121 2.27 9.73 -6.53
C SER A 121 3.76 9.72 -6.84
N ALA A 122 4.45 10.86 -6.72
CA ALA A 122 5.87 10.98 -6.99
C ALA A 122 6.73 10.15 -6.02
N GLN A 123 6.38 10.15 -4.72
CA GLN A 123 7.06 9.35 -3.71
C GLN A 123 6.82 7.86 -3.93
N ARG A 124 5.61 7.46 -4.32
CA ARG A 124 5.29 6.07 -4.69
C ARG A 124 6.06 5.63 -5.92
N GLU A 125 6.16 6.45 -6.96
CA GLU A 125 6.96 6.14 -8.14
C GLU A 125 8.43 5.95 -7.76
N SER A 126 8.95 6.84 -6.90
CA SER A 126 10.33 6.76 -6.39
C SER A 126 10.56 5.48 -5.57
N LEU A 127 9.62 5.12 -4.69
CA LEU A 127 9.69 3.89 -3.90
C LEU A 127 9.59 2.64 -4.80
N ILE A 128 8.66 2.60 -5.73
CA ILE A 128 8.49 1.49 -6.68
C ILE A 128 9.79 1.27 -7.46
N ARG A 129 10.36 2.34 -8.02
CA ARG A 129 11.61 2.28 -8.77
C ARG A 129 12.74 1.72 -7.91
N ARG A 130 12.92 2.24 -6.70
CA ARG A 130 13.99 1.81 -5.80
C ARG A 130 13.84 0.35 -5.38
N VAL A 131 12.62 -0.08 -5.06
CA VAL A 131 12.31 -1.47 -4.70
C VAL A 131 12.59 -2.42 -5.87
N LEU A 132 12.24 -2.04 -7.11
CA LEU A 132 12.54 -2.82 -8.30
C LEU A 132 14.04 -2.95 -8.56
N GLU A 133 14.80 -1.85 -8.46
CA GLU A 133 16.26 -1.87 -8.60
C GLU A 133 16.90 -2.86 -7.62
N LEU A 134 16.46 -2.85 -6.35
CA LEU A 134 17.00 -3.74 -5.31
C LEU A 134 16.62 -5.20 -5.51
N ASP A 135 15.41 -5.49 -5.97
CA ASP A 135 15.01 -6.87 -6.31
C ASP A 135 15.88 -7.41 -7.45
N LEU A 136 16.15 -6.59 -8.47
CA LEU A 136 17.04 -6.96 -9.58
C LEU A 136 18.48 -7.19 -9.10
N GLU A 137 19.04 -6.27 -8.31
CA GLU A 137 20.39 -6.42 -7.72
C GLU A 137 20.50 -7.70 -6.88
N ARG A 138 19.48 -8.02 -6.08
CA ARG A 138 19.47 -9.24 -5.25
C ARG A 138 19.43 -10.51 -6.10
N ARG A 139 18.67 -10.52 -7.20
CA ARG A 139 18.59 -11.67 -8.11
C ARG A 139 19.84 -11.86 -8.95
N ALA A 140 20.54 -10.77 -9.28
CA ALA A 140 21.78 -10.80 -10.05
C ALA A 140 22.97 -11.35 -9.25
N LYS A 141 22.95 -11.26 -7.91
CA LYS A 141 24.03 -11.78 -7.07
C LYS A 141 24.10 -13.31 -7.17
N PRO A 142 25.22 -13.88 -7.62
CA PRO A 142 25.39 -15.33 -7.66
C PRO A 142 25.31 -15.86 -6.23
N VAL A 143 24.45 -16.85 -6.02
CA VAL A 143 24.39 -17.55 -4.73
C VAL A 143 25.67 -18.38 -4.63
N GLU A 144 26.56 -17.99 -3.71
CA GLU A 144 27.85 -18.64 -3.52
C GLU A 144 27.68 -20.17 -3.38
N GLY A 145 28.41 -20.94 -4.20
CA GLY A 145 28.30 -22.41 -4.24
C GLY A 145 27.16 -22.96 -5.10
N LYS A 146 26.37 -22.13 -5.78
CA LYS A 146 25.43 -22.56 -6.84
C LYS A 146 25.75 -21.80 -8.12
N PRO A 147 25.81 -22.47 -9.29
CA PRO A 147 25.92 -21.75 -10.56
C PRO A 147 24.78 -20.72 -10.62
N PRO A 148 25.01 -19.53 -11.21
CA PRO A 148 23.99 -18.50 -11.31
C PRO A 148 22.72 -19.19 -11.79
N ARG A 149 21.65 -19.10 -11.00
CA ARG A 149 20.36 -19.66 -11.39
C ARG A 149 20.02 -18.99 -12.70
N GLN A 150 20.23 -19.70 -13.82
CA GLN A 150 19.61 -19.33 -15.08
C GLN A 150 18.15 -19.11 -14.71
N PRO A 151 17.57 -17.96 -15.08
CA PRO A 151 16.24 -17.63 -14.61
C PRO A 151 15.32 -18.78 -15.03
N MET A 152 14.87 -19.55 -14.05
CA MET A 152 13.90 -20.63 -14.22
C MET A 152 12.54 -19.96 -14.43
N VAL A 153 12.38 -19.30 -15.58
CA VAL A 153 11.13 -18.71 -16.07
C VAL A 153 10.17 -19.83 -16.53
N GLY A 154 10.56 -21.10 -16.42
CA GLY A 154 9.82 -22.25 -16.94
C GLY A 154 8.78 -22.85 -16.01
N GLU A 155 8.95 -22.85 -14.68
CA GLU A 155 8.23 -23.83 -13.84
C GLU A 155 7.23 -23.28 -12.81
N LEU A 156 7.15 -21.97 -12.58
CA LEU A 156 6.16 -21.39 -11.64
C LEU A 156 4.98 -20.67 -12.30
N PHE A 157 4.99 -20.51 -13.63
CA PHE A 157 3.91 -19.87 -14.38
C PHE A 157 3.48 -20.77 -15.54
N GLY A 158 2.53 -21.66 -15.26
CA GLY A 158 1.84 -22.42 -16.30
C GLY A 158 1.24 -21.49 -17.36
N LYS A 159 1.82 -21.54 -18.57
CA LYS A 159 1.25 -21.10 -19.86
C LYS A 159 0.46 -19.78 -19.86
N ARG A 160 1.01 -18.71 -19.29
CA ARG A 160 0.56 -17.33 -19.61
C ARG A 160 1.76 -16.47 -19.97
N ASP A 161 1.70 -15.97 -21.20
CA ASP A 161 2.55 -14.97 -21.85
C ASP A 161 3.66 -14.39 -20.97
N LYS A 162 4.89 -14.81 -21.27
CA LYS A 162 6.11 -14.33 -20.62
C LYS A 162 6.18 -12.81 -20.77
N LEU A 163 6.07 -12.12 -19.63
CA LEU A 163 6.52 -10.74 -19.54
C LEU A 163 8.05 -10.81 -19.47
N ASP A 164 8.70 -10.65 -20.62
CA ASP A 164 10.16 -10.59 -20.69
C ASP A 164 10.62 -9.30 -20.01
N VAL A 165 11.37 -9.46 -18.91
CA VAL A 165 11.84 -8.33 -18.09
C VAL A 165 12.89 -7.54 -18.84
N ASP A 166 13.68 -8.19 -19.71
CA ASP A 166 14.66 -7.52 -20.56
C ASP A 166 13.97 -6.77 -21.71
N GLU A 167 12.86 -7.30 -22.24
CA GLU A 167 11.99 -6.57 -23.17
C GLU A 167 11.27 -5.40 -22.46
N LEU A 168 10.86 -5.56 -21.21
CA LEU A 168 10.29 -4.49 -20.39
C LEU A 168 11.30 -3.37 -20.12
N LEU A 169 12.55 -3.72 -19.79
CA LEU A 169 13.65 -2.78 -19.54
C LEU A 169 14.14 -2.12 -20.85
N ALA A 170 14.20 -2.86 -21.96
CA ALA A 170 14.47 -2.32 -23.30
C ALA A 170 13.31 -1.43 -23.79
N SER A 171 12.06 -1.78 -23.47
CA SER A 171 10.91 -0.92 -23.68
C SER A 171 10.96 0.30 -22.75
N LEU A 172 11.60 0.25 -21.59
CA LEU A 172 11.81 1.45 -20.76
C LEU A 172 12.89 2.40 -21.32
N ALA A 173 13.69 1.97 -22.31
CA ALA A 173 14.78 2.75 -22.87
C ALA A 173 14.37 3.70 -24.03
N SER A 174 13.23 3.49 -24.70
CA SER A 174 12.61 4.52 -25.55
C SER A 174 11.54 5.29 -24.75
N ALA A 175 11.49 6.61 -24.89
CA ALA A 175 10.57 7.44 -24.10
C ALA A 175 9.09 7.06 -24.27
N GLU A 176 8.69 6.63 -25.48
CA GLU A 176 7.33 6.13 -25.77
C GLU A 176 7.08 4.76 -25.14
N SER A 177 8.05 3.85 -25.23
CA SER A 177 7.89 2.51 -24.67
C SER A 177 8.00 2.50 -23.12
N ALA A 178 8.68 3.50 -22.54
CA ALA A 178 8.76 3.71 -21.10
C ALA A 178 7.42 4.19 -20.51
N ALA A 179 6.75 5.12 -21.20
CA ALA A 179 5.42 5.56 -20.84
C ALA A 179 4.41 4.40 -20.93
N ALA A 180 4.49 3.58 -21.99
CA ALA A 180 3.66 2.39 -22.15
C ALA A 180 3.92 1.34 -21.05
N ALA A 181 5.18 1.08 -20.70
CA ALA A 181 5.55 0.18 -19.61
C ALA A 181 5.03 0.67 -18.25
N ARG A 182 5.20 1.97 -17.94
CA ARG A 182 4.64 2.59 -16.72
C ARG A 182 3.12 2.51 -16.68
N ALA A 183 2.45 2.75 -17.81
CA ALA A 183 0.99 2.61 -17.91
C ALA A 183 0.54 1.17 -17.66
N LYS A 184 1.25 0.16 -18.19
CA LYS A 184 0.96 -1.26 -17.94
C LYS A 184 1.14 -1.63 -16.47
N VAL A 185 2.24 -1.23 -15.85
CA VAL A 185 2.52 -1.49 -14.42
C VAL A 185 1.48 -0.81 -13.53
N SER A 186 1.18 0.46 -13.81
CA SER A 186 0.14 1.22 -13.11
C SER A 186 -1.23 0.56 -13.24
N ALA A 187 -1.62 0.15 -14.45
CA ALA A 187 -2.89 -0.56 -14.68
C ALA A 187 -2.95 -1.90 -13.94
N ALA A 188 -1.86 -2.68 -13.93
CA ALA A 188 -1.78 -3.93 -13.17
C ALA A 188 -1.93 -3.69 -11.66
N TRP A 189 -1.33 -2.61 -11.15
CA TRP A 189 -1.44 -2.22 -9.75
C TRP A 189 -2.86 -1.75 -9.39
N HIS A 190 -3.49 -0.92 -10.22
CA HIS A 190 -4.88 -0.49 -10.05
C HIS A 190 -5.84 -1.68 -10.01
N LYS A 191 -5.65 -2.70 -10.87
CA LYS A 191 -6.44 -3.94 -10.84
C LYS A 191 -6.31 -4.70 -9.51
N LYS A 192 -5.08 -4.86 -9.00
CA LYS A 192 -4.86 -5.51 -7.68
C LYS A 192 -5.55 -4.73 -6.56
N ARG A 193 -5.41 -3.40 -6.55
CA ARG A 193 -6.02 -2.53 -5.53
C ARG A 193 -7.54 -2.52 -5.63
N ALA A 194 -8.10 -2.56 -6.85
CA ALA A 194 -9.54 -2.70 -7.07
C ALA A 194 -10.06 -4.00 -6.48
N ARG A 195 -9.36 -5.11 -6.71
CA ARG A 195 -9.71 -6.42 -6.14
C ARG A 195 -9.69 -6.39 -4.60
N PHE A 196 -8.67 -5.79 -4.00
CA PHE A 196 -8.60 -5.64 -2.55
C PHE A 196 -9.79 -4.85 -1.99
N ARG A 197 -10.16 -3.72 -2.62
CA ARG A 197 -11.36 -2.94 -2.22
C ARG A 197 -12.64 -3.75 -2.39
N TYR A 198 -12.73 -4.57 -3.44
CA TYR A 198 -13.86 -5.48 -3.62
C TYR A 198 -13.96 -6.51 -2.49
N GLU A 199 -12.85 -7.11 -2.06
CA GLU A 199 -12.82 -8.07 -0.94
C GLU A 199 -13.24 -7.42 0.39
N GLN A 200 -12.83 -6.17 0.65
CA GLN A 200 -13.34 -5.38 1.79
C GLN A 200 -14.86 -5.16 1.70
N GLY A 201 -15.37 -4.85 0.51
CA GLY A 201 -16.80 -4.70 0.28
C GLY A 201 -17.59 -5.98 0.54
N LEU A 202 -17.06 -7.14 0.12
CA LEU A 202 -17.65 -8.44 0.45
C LEU A 202 -17.70 -8.68 1.96
N SER A 203 -16.60 -8.39 2.67
CA SER A 203 -16.55 -8.56 4.12
C SER A 203 -17.63 -7.73 4.84
N ALA A 204 -17.76 -6.45 4.49
CA ALA A 204 -18.81 -5.58 5.04
C ALA A 204 -20.23 -6.05 4.64
N TYR A 205 -20.40 -6.51 3.40
CA TYR A 205 -21.68 -7.03 2.91
C TYR A 205 -22.15 -8.24 3.71
N TYR A 206 -21.26 -9.21 3.97
CA TYR A 206 -21.58 -10.39 4.77
C TYR A 206 -21.79 -10.05 6.25
N ALA A 207 -21.23 -8.95 6.74
CA ALA A 207 -21.52 -8.40 8.07
C ALA A 207 -22.88 -7.67 8.15
N GLY A 208 -23.58 -7.49 7.03
CA GLY A 208 -24.86 -6.77 6.95
C GLY A 208 -24.73 -5.24 7.01
N ASP A 209 -23.51 -4.71 6.91
CA ASP A 209 -23.23 -3.27 6.78
C ASP A 209 -23.19 -2.88 5.30
N TYR A 210 -24.38 -2.71 4.72
CA TYR A 210 -24.53 -2.40 3.30
C TYR A 210 -24.01 -0.99 2.93
N GLY A 211 -23.94 -0.06 3.88
CA GLY A 211 -23.39 1.28 3.65
C GLY A 211 -21.90 1.22 3.38
N SER A 212 -21.14 0.64 4.32
CA SER A 212 -19.69 0.46 4.17
C SER A 212 -19.34 -0.43 2.97
N ALA A 213 -20.14 -1.49 2.73
CA ALA A 213 -19.95 -2.36 1.58
C ALA A 213 -20.07 -1.60 0.24
N ALA A 214 -21.10 -0.76 0.09
CA ALA A 214 -21.30 0.05 -1.11
C ALA A 214 -20.13 1.00 -1.36
N ASP A 215 -19.59 1.63 -0.31
CA ASP A 215 -18.45 2.54 -0.44
C ASP A 215 -17.18 1.82 -0.91
N HIS A 216 -16.91 0.63 -0.37
CA HIS A 216 -15.81 -0.22 -0.83
C HIS A 216 -15.98 -0.66 -2.29
N PHE A 217 -17.18 -1.05 -2.70
CA PHE A 217 -17.44 -1.40 -4.10
C PHE A 217 -17.29 -0.20 -5.05
N ARG A 218 -17.73 1.01 -4.65
CA ARG A 218 -17.49 2.24 -5.43
C ARG A 218 -16.00 2.56 -5.55
N GLN A 219 -15.23 2.37 -4.48
CA GLN A 219 -13.77 2.52 -4.53
C GLN A 219 -13.13 1.51 -5.49
N ALA A 220 -13.59 0.25 -5.47
CA ALA A 220 -13.12 -0.76 -6.41
C ALA A 220 -13.41 -0.36 -7.87
N LEU A 221 -14.61 0.14 -8.17
CA LEU A 221 -15.00 0.58 -9.51
C LEU A 221 -14.31 1.86 -9.99
N ARG A 222 -13.89 2.75 -9.08
CA ARG A 222 -13.02 3.89 -9.42
C ARG A 222 -11.63 3.44 -9.88
N LEU A 223 -11.12 2.33 -9.33
CA LEU A 223 -9.81 1.79 -9.66
C LEU A 223 -9.84 0.88 -10.90
N ASP A 224 -10.90 0.07 -11.04
CA ASP A 224 -11.15 -0.78 -12.20
C ASP A 224 -12.64 -0.71 -12.60
N PRO A 225 -13.01 0.19 -13.53
CA PRO A 225 -14.39 0.31 -14.01
C PRO A 225 -14.93 -0.94 -14.72
N ALA A 226 -14.05 -1.86 -15.12
CA ALA A 226 -14.42 -3.12 -15.77
C ALA A 226 -14.69 -4.26 -14.77
N LEU A 227 -14.48 -4.04 -13.47
CA LEU A 227 -14.67 -5.04 -12.42
C LEU A 227 -16.15 -5.38 -12.21
N LYS A 228 -16.69 -6.28 -13.04
CA LYS A 228 -18.11 -6.70 -13.03
C LYS A 228 -18.60 -7.13 -11.65
N ALA A 229 -17.76 -7.86 -10.89
CA ALA A 229 -18.10 -8.34 -9.56
C ALA A 229 -18.43 -7.19 -8.58
N ALA A 230 -17.70 -6.07 -8.65
CA ALA A 230 -17.98 -4.91 -7.82
C ALA A 230 -19.27 -4.18 -8.23
N LYS A 231 -19.63 -4.17 -9.52
CA LYS A 231 -20.93 -3.61 -9.98
C LYS A 231 -22.09 -4.41 -9.42
N ILE A 232 -21.99 -5.75 -9.46
CA ILE A 232 -23.00 -6.65 -8.90
C ILE A 232 -23.10 -6.44 -7.39
N GLY A 233 -21.97 -6.39 -6.68
CA GLY A 233 -21.94 -6.14 -5.24
C GLY A 233 -22.59 -4.82 -4.84
N LEU A 234 -22.32 -3.73 -5.58
CA LEU A 234 -22.92 -2.42 -5.35
C LEU A 234 -24.44 -2.44 -5.54
N ALA A 235 -24.93 -3.02 -6.64
CA ALA A 235 -26.35 -3.15 -6.91
C ALA A 235 -27.08 -3.95 -5.81
N SER A 236 -26.47 -5.03 -5.30
CA SER A 236 -27.00 -5.78 -4.17
C SER A 236 -27.07 -4.95 -2.88
N CYS A 237 -26.05 -4.13 -2.59
CA CYS A 237 -26.06 -3.25 -1.43
C CYS A 237 -27.19 -2.21 -1.51
N GLU A 238 -27.43 -1.63 -2.69
CA GLU A 238 -28.47 -0.62 -2.89
C GLU A 238 -29.87 -1.22 -2.74
N ALA A 239 -30.10 -2.42 -3.30
CA ALA A 239 -31.37 -3.13 -3.17
C ALA A 239 -31.69 -3.55 -1.72
N LEU A 240 -30.68 -3.92 -0.93
CA LEU A 240 -30.85 -4.34 0.46
C LEU A 240 -30.84 -3.17 1.45
N GLY A 241 -30.03 -2.14 1.19
CA GLY A 241 -29.96 -0.93 2.00
C GLY A 241 -31.24 -0.10 1.95
N GLY A 242 -31.86 0.04 0.77
CA GLY A 242 -33.11 0.75 0.61
C GLY A 242 -34.27 0.16 1.43
N LYS A 243 -34.35 -1.17 1.51
CA LYS A 243 -35.40 -1.89 2.27
C LYS A 243 -35.34 -1.63 3.78
N ARG A 244 -34.15 -1.38 4.34
CA ARG A 244 -33.98 -1.07 5.77
C ARG A 244 -34.31 0.39 6.08
N ALA A 245 -34.04 1.32 5.16
CA ALA A 245 -34.40 2.73 5.35
C ALA A 245 -35.92 2.96 5.23
N SER A 246 -36.62 2.18 4.39
CA SER A 246 -38.07 2.24 4.24
C SER A 246 -38.85 1.37 5.23
N GLY A 247 -38.16 0.45 5.91
CA GLY A 247 -38.75 -0.49 6.84
C GLY A 247 -38.90 0.09 8.24
N THR A 248 -40.13 0.51 8.56
CA THR A 248 -40.68 0.56 9.94
C THR A 248 -39.97 1.51 10.91
N SER A 249 -40.44 2.77 10.96
CA SER A 249 -40.79 3.31 12.28
C SER A 249 -41.75 2.31 12.92
N ALA A 250 -41.37 1.73 14.06
CA ALA A 250 -42.26 0.86 14.81
C ALA A 250 -43.63 1.56 14.96
N PRO A 251 -44.76 0.86 14.76
CA PRO A 251 -46.06 1.45 15.06
C PRO A 251 -46.00 1.95 16.50
N THR A 252 -46.15 3.25 16.67
CA THR A 252 -46.26 3.87 17.98
C THR A 252 -47.48 3.24 18.63
N VAL A 253 -47.25 2.37 19.63
CA VAL A 253 -48.34 1.76 20.38
C VAL A 253 -49.03 2.91 21.13
N PRO A 254 -50.32 3.15 20.90
CA PRO A 254 -51.08 4.21 21.58
C PRO A 254 -51.22 3.95 23.09
#